data_AF-A0A9R0YI63-F1
#
_entry.id   AF-A0A9R0YI63-F1
#
_cell.length_a   1.000
_cell.length_b   1.000
_cell.length_c   1.000
_cell.angle_alpha   90.00
_cell.angle_beta   90.00
_cell.angle_gamma   90.00
#
_symmetry.space_group_name_H-M   'P 1'
#
loop_
_entity.id
_entity.type
_entity.pdbx_description
1 polymer ?
#
loop_
_entity_poly.entity_id
_entity_poly.type
_entity_poly.pdbx_seq_one_letter_code
_entity_poly.pdbx_strand_id
1 'polypeptide(L)'
;MSTILLLLVASGACLVDGGTSSVINSTCSGGANGYASLYDYCVRTLWADPAAATSPDVTRLAVAVANLTSANVTLTSRFIQGLIGTLEECVTLYKDVNRSAADAFDDLRAGRIAAALPKLQYAAGQPRWCTLALMQDNPLGPRDPIDDENTAAESLLDLASRVTKVVLSSHNRTAHQV
;
A
#
# COMPACT_ATOMS: atom_id res chain seq x y z
N MET A 1 -9.27 -22.96 18.67
CA MET A 1 -8.84 -23.05 20.08
C MET A 1 -8.32 -21.68 20.46
N SER A 2 -9.12 -20.91 21.22
CA SER A 2 -8.79 -19.55 21.64
C SER A 2 -8.21 -19.57 23.05
N THR A 3 -7.08 -18.91 23.26
CA THR A 3 -6.53 -18.65 24.59
C THR A 3 -6.67 -17.15 24.86
N ILE A 4 -7.58 -16.80 25.76
CA ILE A 4 -7.79 -15.43 26.26
C ILE A 4 -6.77 -15.21 27.39
N LEU A 5 -5.85 -14.25 27.22
CA LEU A 5 -4.91 -13.83 28.24
C LEU A 5 -5.53 -12.69 29.06
N LEU A 6 -5.98 -12.98 30.28
CA LEU A 6 -6.44 -12.01 31.26
C LEU A 6 -5.22 -11.30 31.89
N LEU A 7 -5.07 -10.00 31.64
CA LEU A 7 -4.10 -9.15 32.34
C LEU A 7 -4.73 -8.60 33.63
N LEU A 8 -4.20 -9.03 34.78
CA LEU A 8 -4.50 -8.45 36.08
C LEU A 8 -3.96 -7.02 36.16
N VAL A 9 -4.85 -6.07 36.44
CA VAL A 9 -4.49 -4.69 36.74
C VAL A 9 -4.03 -4.63 38.21
N ALA A 10 -2.73 -4.77 38.43
CA ALA A 10 -2.14 -4.38 39.71
C ALA A 10 -2.03 -2.85 39.71
N SER A 11 -2.94 -2.18 40.41
CA SER A 11 -2.83 -0.76 40.75
C SER A 11 -1.71 -0.56 41.76
N GLY A 12 -0.47 -0.61 41.28
CA GLY A 12 0.69 -0.06 41.95
C GLY A 12 0.78 1.41 41.57
N ALA A 13 0.69 2.31 42.55
CA ALA A 13 1.05 3.70 42.36
C ALA A 13 2.54 3.77 42.01
N CYS A 14 2.86 3.75 40.71
CA CYS A 14 4.17 4.17 40.24
C CYS A 14 4.28 5.66 40.55
N LEU A 15 5.13 5.99 41.52
CA LEU A 15 5.71 7.32 41.62
C LEU A 15 6.33 7.61 40.25
N VAL A 16 5.68 8.48 39.48
CA VAL A 16 6.26 9.03 38.25
C VAL A 16 7.42 9.89 38.72
N ASP A 17 8.62 9.36 38.58
CA ASP A 17 9.85 10.02 38.95
C ASP A 17 9.97 11.32 38.14
N GLY A 18 10.01 12.47 38.82
CA GLY A 18 10.11 13.79 38.17
C GLY A 18 11.37 13.97 37.31
N GLY A 19 12.33 13.05 37.42
CA GLY A 19 13.56 13.02 36.61
C GLY A 19 13.34 12.70 35.14
N THR A 20 12.50 11.71 34.78
CA THR A 20 12.34 11.26 33.36
C THR A 20 11.68 12.31 32.48
N SER A 21 10.69 13.02 33.04
CA SER A 21 10.04 14.18 32.40
C SER A 21 11.05 15.32 32.12
N SER A 22 12.01 15.54 33.02
CA SER A 22 13.04 16.58 32.86
C SER A 22 14.08 16.24 31.79
N VAL A 23 14.46 14.96 31.66
CA VAL A 23 15.47 14.50 30.68
C VAL A 23 14.94 14.60 29.26
N ILE A 24 13.70 14.16 29.00
CA ILE A 24 13.08 14.29 27.67
C ILE A 24 12.91 15.76 27.29
N ASN A 25 12.36 16.58 28.20
CA ASN A 25 12.10 17.99 27.92
C ASN A 25 13.41 18.77 27.62
N SER A 26 14.44 18.58 28.45
CA SER A 26 15.76 19.21 28.23
C SER A 26 16.41 18.73 26.93
N THR A 27 16.40 17.42 26.65
CA THR A 27 16.97 16.86 25.41
C THR A 27 16.25 17.39 24.16
N CYS A 28 14.92 17.39 24.15
CA CYS A 28 14.13 17.89 23.03
C CYS A 28 14.29 19.40 22.83
N SER A 29 14.41 20.18 23.91
CA SER A 29 14.65 21.62 23.82
C SER A 29 16.02 21.95 23.20
N GLY A 30 17.06 21.18 23.53
CA GLY A 30 18.40 21.33 22.94
C GLY A 30 18.47 20.90 21.48
N GLY A 31 17.68 19.91 21.06
CA GLY A 31 17.64 19.42 19.69
C GLY A 31 16.75 20.22 18.72
N ALA A 32 15.82 21.01 19.24
CA ALA A 32 14.81 21.68 18.42
C ALA A 32 15.30 22.97 17.73
N ASN A 33 16.43 23.57 18.13
CA ASN A 33 16.97 24.83 17.57
C ASN A 33 15.91 25.95 17.39
N GLY A 34 14.89 26.00 18.26
CA GLY A 34 13.79 26.97 18.19
C GLY A 34 12.59 26.57 17.32
N TYR A 35 12.63 25.42 16.63
CA TYR A 35 11.49 24.90 15.88
C TYR A 35 10.53 24.13 16.80
N ALA A 36 9.39 24.76 17.14
CA ALA A 36 8.36 24.16 17.98
C ALA A 36 7.88 22.79 17.46
N SER A 37 7.79 22.61 16.14
CA SER A 37 7.38 21.35 15.52
C SER A 37 8.37 20.20 15.77
N LEU A 38 9.68 20.47 15.80
CA LEU A 38 10.70 19.47 16.09
C LEU A 38 10.71 19.11 17.58
N TYR A 39 10.49 20.09 18.44
CA TYR A 39 10.31 19.86 19.87
C TYR A 39 9.09 18.95 20.14
N ASP A 40 7.93 19.31 19.59
CA ASP A 40 6.69 18.56 19.77
C ASP A 40 6.82 17.12 19.24
N TYR A 41 7.43 16.96 18.06
CA TYR A 41 7.72 15.64 17.50
C TYR A 41 8.65 14.82 18.41
N CYS A 42 9.73 15.42 18.91
CA CYS A 42 10.67 14.76 19.81
C CYS A 42 9.96 14.29 21.09
N VAL A 43 9.24 15.18 21.77
CA VAL A 43 8.55 14.87 23.03
C VAL A 43 7.50 13.78 22.80
N ARG A 44 6.66 13.90 21.77
CA ARG A 44 5.62 12.90 21.47
C ARG A 44 6.22 11.53 21.14
N THR A 45 7.26 11.49 20.31
CA THR A 45 7.94 10.25 19.92
C THR A 45 8.52 9.53 21.14
N LEU A 46 9.21 10.27 22.02
CA LEU A 46 9.87 9.68 23.19
C LEU A 46 8.89 9.25 24.29
N TRP A 47 7.77 9.96 24.47
CA TRP A 47 6.73 9.53 25.40
C TRP A 47 5.93 8.31 24.91
N ALA A 48 5.80 8.13 23.60
CA ALA A 48 5.12 6.98 23.03
C ALA A 48 5.93 5.67 23.16
N ASP A 49 7.25 5.77 23.32
CA ASP A 49 8.14 4.62 23.51
C ASP A 49 8.38 4.32 25.00
N PRO A 50 8.01 3.14 25.52
CA PRO A 50 8.16 2.82 26.94
C PRO A 50 9.61 2.86 27.44
N ALA A 51 10.59 2.50 26.60
CA ALA A 51 12.00 2.49 26.97
C ALA A 51 12.58 3.91 27.07
N ALA A 52 12.19 4.80 26.16
CA ALA A 52 12.53 6.22 26.20
C ALA A 52 11.81 6.95 27.35
N ALA A 53 10.51 6.72 27.54
CA ALA A 53 9.68 7.36 28.57
C ALA A 53 10.17 7.06 30.01
N THR A 54 10.78 5.90 30.21
CA THR A 54 11.32 5.47 31.51
C THR A 54 12.84 5.65 31.60
N SER A 55 13.48 6.22 30.59
CA SER A 55 14.94 6.36 30.55
C SER A 55 15.44 7.35 31.62
N PRO A 56 16.36 6.93 32.51
CA PRO A 56 16.81 7.76 33.62
C PRO A 56 17.92 8.76 33.25
N ASP A 57 18.55 8.61 32.08
CA ASP A 57 19.65 9.46 31.65
C ASP A 57 19.69 9.63 30.11
N VAL A 58 20.42 10.65 29.67
CA VAL A 58 20.53 11.01 28.24
C VAL A 58 21.22 9.92 27.42
N THR A 59 22.14 9.15 28.00
CA THR A 59 22.84 8.05 27.29
C THR A 59 21.85 6.93 26.96
N ARG A 60 21.06 6.48 27.94
CA ARG A 60 20.01 5.48 27.71
C ARG A 60 18.89 6.00 26.81
N LEU A 61 18.57 7.29 26.91
CA LEU A 61 17.59 7.92 26.04
C LEU A 61 18.08 7.93 24.58
N ALA A 62 19.36 8.21 24.35
CA ALA A 62 19.99 8.14 23.04
C ALA A 62 19.97 6.70 22.47
N VAL A 63 20.18 5.67 23.30
CA VAL A 63 20.02 4.27 22.88
C VAL A 63 18.58 3.96 22.50
N ALA A 64 17.59 4.42 23.27
CA ALA A 64 16.18 4.24 22.94
C ALA A 64 15.82 4.93 21.61
N VAL A 65 16.29 6.17 21.38
CA VAL A 65 16.15 6.89 20.10
C VAL A 65 16.80 6.10 18.95
N ALA A 66 18.00 5.58 19.14
CA ALA A 66 18.70 4.79 18.13
C ALA A 66 17.92 3.51 17.78
N ASN A 67 17.33 2.84 18.78
CA ASN A 67 16.46 1.67 18.56
C ASN A 67 15.18 2.03 17.81
N LEU A 68 14.50 3.12 18.19
CA LEU A 68 13.34 3.64 17.47
C LEU A 68 13.68 3.97 16.01
N THR A 69 14.81 4.62 15.79
CA THR A 69 15.31 4.96 14.46
C THR A 69 15.56 3.70 13.64
N SER A 70 16.28 2.72 14.21
CA SER A 70 16.58 1.44 13.56
C SER A 70 15.31 0.66 13.21
N ALA A 71 14.35 0.61 14.14
CA ALA A 71 13.06 -0.03 13.93
C ALA A 71 12.28 0.66 12.79
N ASN A 72 12.22 2.00 12.80
CA ASN A 72 11.54 2.77 11.76
C ASN A 72 12.18 2.60 10.38
N VAL A 73 13.52 2.63 10.30
CA VAL A 73 14.28 2.39 9.06
C VAL A 73 14.03 0.96 8.57
N THR A 74 14.03 -0.03 9.47
CA THR A 74 13.76 -1.43 9.12
C THR A 74 12.34 -1.61 8.60
N LEU A 75 11.34 -1.01 9.24
CA LEU A 75 9.94 -1.04 8.79
C LEU A 75 9.80 -0.39 7.41
N THR A 76 10.43 0.77 7.21
CA THR A 76 10.44 1.48 5.91
C THR A 76 11.10 0.63 4.82
N SER A 77 12.23 -0.01 5.11
CA SER A 77 12.92 -0.89 4.16
C SER A 77 12.06 -2.09 3.78
N ARG A 78 11.39 -2.73 4.75
CA ARG A 78 10.48 -3.85 4.47
C ARG A 78 9.28 -3.41 3.65
N PHE A 79 8.74 -2.23 3.94
CA PHE A 79 7.65 -1.65 3.16
C PHE A 79 8.06 -1.43 1.69
N ILE A 80 9.23 -0.83 1.45
CA ILE A 80 9.75 -0.64 0.09
C ILE A 80 9.94 -1.99 -0.62
N GLN A 81 10.47 -3.00 0.06
CA GLN A 81 10.63 -4.34 -0.50
C GLN A 81 9.29 -4.99 -0.85
N GLY A 82 8.28 -4.85 0.02
CA GLY A 82 6.93 -5.29 -0.26
C GLY A 82 6.38 -4.62 -1.52
N LEU A 83 6.46 -3.29 -1.60
CA LEU A 83 6.02 -2.52 -2.76
C LEU A 83 6.70 -2.97 -4.06
N ILE A 84 8.02 -3.23 -4.03
CA ILE A 84 8.74 -3.75 -5.19
C ILE A 84 8.17 -5.12 -5.60
N GLY A 85 7.97 -6.03 -4.65
CA GLY A 85 7.38 -7.34 -4.92
C GLY A 85 6.00 -7.24 -5.56
N THR A 86 5.12 -6.40 -5.00
CA THR A 86 3.79 -6.16 -5.55
C THR A 86 3.85 -5.55 -6.96
N LEU A 87 4.79 -4.62 -7.22
CA LEU A 87 5.00 -4.05 -8.55
C LEU A 87 5.51 -5.10 -9.56
N GLU A 88 6.34 -6.04 -9.15
CA GLU A 88 6.78 -7.17 -9.99
C GLU A 88 5.61 -8.09 -10.37
N GLU A 89 4.66 -8.31 -9.44
CA GLU A 89 3.40 -9.00 -9.73
C GLU A 89 2.56 -8.22 -10.74
N CYS A 90 2.39 -6.91 -10.54
CA CYS A 90 1.72 -6.02 -11.49
C CYS A 90 2.36 -6.08 -12.89
N VAL A 91 3.69 -6.10 -13.00
CA VAL A 91 4.39 -6.26 -14.28
C VAL A 91 4.00 -7.58 -14.96
N THR A 92 3.81 -8.66 -14.20
CA THR A 92 3.35 -9.94 -14.73
C THR A 92 1.91 -9.84 -15.24
N LEU A 93 1.01 -9.22 -14.48
CA LEU A 93 -0.37 -8.95 -14.91
C LEU A 93 -0.42 -8.13 -16.20
N TYR A 94 0.39 -7.06 -16.30
CA TYR A 94 0.45 -6.22 -17.49
C TYR A 94 1.07 -6.91 -18.72
N LYS A 95 1.96 -7.88 -18.54
CA LYS A 95 2.41 -8.75 -19.65
C LYS A 95 1.24 -9.56 -20.22
N ASP A 96 0.36 -10.06 -19.35
CA ASP A 96 -0.83 -10.81 -19.77
C ASP A 96 -1.89 -9.88 -20.41
N VAL A 97 -2.07 -8.66 -19.90
CA VAL A 97 -2.86 -7.60 -20.56
C VAL A 97 -2.36 -7.38 -21.98
N ASN A 98 -1.07 -7.10 -22.14
CA ASN A 98 -0.49 -6.77 -23.44
C ASN A 98 -0.64 -7.92 -24.43
N ARG A 99 -0.37 -9.16 -24.00
CA ARG A 99 -0.55 -10.35 -24.85
C ARG A 99 -2.01 -10.52 -25.27
N SER A 100 -2.93 -10.50 -24.30
CA SER A 100 -4.34 -10.76 -24.56
C SER A 100 -4.99 -9.66 -25.41
N ALA A 101 -4.64 -8.39 -25.17
CA ALA A 101 -5.09 -7.26 -25.97
C ALA A 101 -4.57 -7.34 -27.41
N ALA A 102 -3.28 -7.66 -27.61
CA ALA A 102 -2.71 -7.85 -28.94
C ALA A 102 -3.42 -8.98 -29.71
N ASP A 103 -3.60 -10.14 -29.07
CA ASP A 103 -4.30 -11.29 -29.65
C ASP A 103 -5.77 -10.95 -29.99
N ALA A 104 -6.42 -10.13 -29.18
CA ALA A 104 -7.77 -9.66 -29.45
C ALA A 104 -7.80 -8.72 -30.66
N PHE A 105 -6.85 -7.81 -30.77
CA PHE A 105 -6.76 -6.88 -31.90
C PHE A 105 -6.48 -7.60 -33.22
N ASP A 106 -5.67 -8.65 -33.21
CA ASP A 106 -5.44 -9.47 -34.40
C ASP A 106 -6.67 -10.26 -34.81
N ASP A 107 -7.47 -10.75 -33.85
CA ASP A 107 -8.79 -11.32 -34.13
C ASP A 107 -9.76 -10.30 -34.72
N LEU A 108 -9.83 -9.09 -34.16
CA LEU A 108 -10.68 -8.02 -34.69
C LEU A 108 -10.29 -7.65 -36.12
N ARG A 109 -8.99 -7.49 -36.40
CA ARG A 109 -8.48 -7.20 -37.76
C ARG A 109 -8.85 -8.29 -38.77
N ALA A 110 -8.88 -9.55 -38.32
CA ALA A 110 -9.27 -10.67 -39.15
C ALA A 110 -10.78 -10.95 -39.16
N GLY A 111 -11.61 -10.08 -38.56
CA GLY A 111 -13.06 -10.23 -38.49
C GLY A 111 -13.55 -11.34 -37.55
N ARG A 112 -12.67 -11.92 -36.72
CA ARG A 112 -12.99 -12.97 -35.74
C ARG A 112 -13.54 -12.36 -34.43
N ILE A 113 -14.64 -11.61 -34.53
CA ILE A 113 -15.20 -10.82 -33.42
C ILE A 113 -15.52 -11.68 -32.18
N ALA A 114 -16.04 -12.90 -32.38
CA ALA A 114 -16.36 -13.82 -31.28
C ALA A 114 -15.12 -14.29 -30.50
N ALA A 115 -13.96 -14.39 -31.16
CA ALA A 115 -12.71 -14.80 -30.54
C ALA A 115 -12.01 -13.63 -29.79
N ALA A 116 -12.21 -12.39 -30.29
CA ALA A 116 -11.64 -11.19 -29.68
C ALA A 116 -12.29 -10.82 -28.33
N LEU A 117 -13.62 -10.96 -28.21
CA LEU A 117 -14.37 -10.50 -27.04
C LEU A 117 -13.86 -11.08 -25.69
N PRO A 118 -13.71 -12.41 -25.51
CA PRO A 118 -13.25 -12.95 -24.23
C PRO A 118 -11.81 -12.54 -23.88
N LYS A 119 -10.96 -12.27 -24.89
CA LYS A 119 -9.59 -11.78 -24.68
C LYS A 119 -9.58 -10.35 -24.13
N LEU A 120 -10.41 -9.46 -24.69
CA LEU A 120 -10.56 -8.09 -24.15
C LEU A 120 -11.12 -8.10 -22.72
N GLN A 121 -12.09 -8.97 -22.43
CA GLN A 121 -12.66 -9.11 -21.08
C GLN A 121 -11.62 -9.62 -20.08
N TYR A 122 -10.82 -10.61 -20.47
CA TYR A 122 -9.73 -11.12 -19.65
C TYR A 122 -8.69 -10.03 -19.37
N ALA A 123 -8.28 -9.29 -20.41
CA ALA A 123 -7.34 -8.18 -20.28
C ALA A 123 -7.87 -7.07 -19.36
N ALA A 124 -9.15 -6.69 -19.49
CA ALA A 124 -9.77 -5.65 -18.67
C ALA A 124 -9.76 -5.96 -17.17
N GLY A 125 -9.78 -7.24 -16.78
CA GLY A 125 -9.77 -7.63 -15.38
C GLY A 125 -8.41 -7.51 -14.68
N GLN A 126 -7.30 -7.48 -15.43
CA GLN A 126 -5.95 -7.56 -14.83
C GLN A 126 -5.51 -6.28 -14.10
N PRO A 127 -5.73 -5.06 -14.63
CA PRO A 127 -5.32 -3.83 -13.92
C PRO A 127 -5.94 -3.74 -12.52
N ARG A 128 -7.20 -4.17 -12.37
CA ARG A 128 -7.88 -4.23 -11.08
C ARG A 128 -7.19 -5.15 -10.07
N TRP A 129 -6.64 -6.28 -10.52
CA TRP A 129 -5.86 -7.17 -9.63
C TRP A 129 -4.58 -6.49 -9.14
N CYS A 130 -3.92 -5.71 -9.98
CA CYS A 130 -2.77 -4.91 -9.59
C CYS A 130 -3.13 -3.87 -8.53
N THR A 131 -4.22 -3.12 -8.71
CA THR A 131 -4.72 -2.16 -7.70
C THR A 131 -5.00 -2.85 -6.37
N LEU A 132 -5.69 -4.00 -6.38
CA LEU A 132 -6.00 -4.73 -5.16
C LEU A 132 -4.74 -5.20 -4.42
N ALA A 133 -3.72 -5.65 -5.15
CA ALA A 133 -2.45 -6.07 -4.56
C ALA A 133 -1.74 -4.87 -3.89
N LEU A 134 -1.65 -3.73 -4.59
CA LEU A 134 -1.03 -2.50 -4.09
C LEU A 134 -1.77 -1.86 -2.91
N MET A 135 -3.06 -2.16 -2.76
CA MET A 135 -3.86 -1.74 -1.60
C MET A 135 -3.69 -2.67 -0.38
N GLN A 136 -3.47 -3.97 -0.57
CA GLN A 136 -3.42 -4.96 0.53
C GLN A 136 -2.12 -4.91 1.33
N ASP A 137 -0.99 -4.57 0.71
CA ASP A 137 0.34 -4.62 1.33
C ASP A 137 0.74 -3.36 2.13
N ASN A 138 -0.19 -2.47 2.47
CA ASN A 138 0.15 -1.12 2.94
C ASN A 138 -0.34 -0.75 4.37
N PRO A 139 0.53 -0.86 5.40
CA PRO A 139 0.26 -0.35 6.74
C PRO A 139 0.55 1.16 6.93
N LEU A 140 1.16 1.85 5.94
CA LEU A 140 1.61 3.25 6.02
C LEU A 140 0.68 4.27 5.34
N GLY A 141 -0.42 3.83 4.73
CA GLY A 141 -1.47 4.70 4.17
C GLY A 141 -1.40 4.90 2.65
N PRO A 142 -2.51 5.33 2.03
CA PRO A 142 -2.88 4.89 0.69
C PRO A 142 -2.30 5.78 -0.41
N ARG A 143 -1.69 5.13 -1.40
CA ARG A 143 -2.10 5.23 -2.81
C ARG A 143 -1.35 4.14 -3.56
N ASP A 144 -2.11 3.32 -4.27
CA ASP A 144 -1.57 2.59 -5.41
C ASP A 144 -0.79 3.62 -6.26
N PRO A 145 0.55 3.48 -6.40
CA PRO A 145 1.36 4.48 -7.10
C PRO A 145 1.06 4.55 -8.60
N ILE A 146 0.24 3.62 -9.11
CA ILE A 146 -0.18 3.51 -10.51
C ILE A 146 -1.70 3.40 -10.65
N ASP A 147 -2.47 3.94 -9.68
CA ASP A 147 -3.95 3.89 -9.65
C ASP A 147 -4.58 4.49 -10.92
N ASP A 148 -4.03 5.63 -11.38
CA ASP A 148 -4.50 6.33 -12.57
C ASP A 148 -4.25 5.47 -13.83
N GLU A 149 -3.07 4.84 -13.94
CA GLU A 149 -2.71 3.94 -15.02
C GLU A 149 -3.55 2.65 -15.02
N ASN A 150 -3.79 2.07 -13.85
CA ASN A 150 -4.64 0.90 -13.67
C ASN A 150 -6.08 1.19 -14.12
N THR A 151 -6.64 2.31 -13.64
CA THR A 151 -7.99 2.78 -13.98
C THR A 151 -8.13 3.07 -15.47
N ALA A 152 -7.14 3.72 -16.07
CA ALA A 152 -7.16 4.04 -17.50
C ALA A 152 -7.11 2.78 -18.37
N ALA A 153 -6.23 1.83 -18.04
CA ALA A 153 -6.09 0.57 -18.76
C ALA A 153 -7.38 -0.27 -18.68
N GLU A 154 -7.95 -0.43 -17.48
CA GLU A 154 -9.24 -1.10 -17.29
C GLU A 154 -10.30 -0.43 -18.14
N SER A 155 -10.51 0.87 -17.98
CA SER A 155 -11.56 1.63 -18.67
C SER A 155 -11.51 1.49 -20.19
N LEU A 156 -10.32 1.54 -20.79
CA LEU A 156 -10.13 1.41 -22.24
C LEU A 156 -10.42 -0.01 -22.74
N LEU A 157 -9.93 -1.04 -22.05
CA LEU A 157 -10.18 -2.44 -22.40
C LEU A 157 -11.66 -2.79 -22.25
N ASP A 158 -12.30 -2.25 -21.22
CA ASP A 158 -13.71 -2.43 -20.95
C ASP A 158 -14.59 -1.74 -22.00
N LEU A 159 -14.19 -0.54 -22.46
CA LEU A 159 -14.80 0.14 -23.59
C LEU A 159 -14.66 -0.69 -24.88
N ALA A 160 -13.45 -1.19 -25.17
CA ALA A 160 -13.20 -2.03 -26.34
C ALA A 160 -14.05 -3.32 -26.32
N SER A 161 -14.17 -3.97 -25.16
CA SER A 161 -15.03 -5.13 -24.92
C SER A 161 -16.50 -4.81 -25.19
N ARG A 162 -17.01 -3.70 -24.66
CA ARG A 162 -18.40 -3.24 -24.89
C ARG A 162 -18.68 -2.99 -26.38
N VAL A 163 -17.79 -2.30 -27.08
CA VAL A 163 -17.92 -2.06 -28.53
C VAL A 163 -17.89 -3.37 -29.31
N THR A 164 -16.96 -4.27 -29.00
CA THR A 164 -16.85 -5.60 -29.63
C THR A 164 -18.13 -6.41 -29.47
N LYS A 165 -18.75 -6.37 -28.29
CA LYS A 165 -20.03 -7.04 -28.01
C LYS A 165 -21.18 -6.49 -28.86
N VAL A 166 -21.23 -5.17 -29.09
CA VAL A 166 -22.21 -4.55 -30.00
C VAL A 166 -22.02 -5.05 -31.42
N VAL A 167 -20.78 -5.05 -31.93
CA VAL A 167 -20.45 -5.53 -33.28
C VAL A 167 -20.82 -7.00 -33.47
N LEU A 168 -20.53 -7.85 -32.48
CA LEU A 168 -20.90 -9.27 -32.51
C LEU A 168 -22.42 -9.45 -32.60
N SER A 169 -23.17 -8.65 -31.83
CA SER A 169 -24.64 -8.70 -31.81
C SER A 169 -25.27 -8.19 -33.11
N SER A 170 -24.64 -7.24 -33.81
CA SER A 170 -25.09 -6.82 -35.15
C SER A 170 -24.82 -7.90 -36.21
N HIS A 171 -23.63 -8.52 -36.19
CA HIS A 171 -23.29 -9.61 -37.12
C HIS A 171 -24.26 -10.78 -37.04
N ASN A 172 -24.61 -11.20 -35.82
CA ASN A 172 -25.54 -12.31 -35.62
C ASN A 172 -26.96 -11.97 -36.10
N ARG A 173 -27.40 -10.71 -35.98
CA ARG A 173 -28.71 -10.28 -36.49
C ARG A 173 -28.77 -10.29 -38.01
N THR A 174 -27.73 -9.81 -38.69
CA THR A 174 -27.66 -9.84 -40.15
C THR A 174 -27.58 -11.26 -40.71
N ALA A 175 -26.94 -12.19 -40.00
CA ALA A 175 -26.83 -13.59 -40.42
C ALA A 175 -28.14 -14.40 -40.28
N HIS A 176 -29.15 -13.90 -39.56
CA HIS A 176 -30.47 -14.53 -39.43
C HIS A 176 -31.54 -13.90 -40.32
N GLN A 177 -31.18 -12.91 -41.13
CA GLN A 177 -32.08 -12.22 -42.07
C GLN A 177 -31.88 -12.64 -43.54
N VAL A 178 -30.97 -13.59 -43.81
CA VAL A 178 -30.71 -14.22 -45.12
C VAL A 178 -31.09 -15.68 -45.04
#